data_AF-A0A2D7Y530-F1
#
_entry.id   AF-A0A2D7Y530-F1
#
_cell.length_a   1.000
_cell.length_b   1.000
_cell.length_c   1.000
_cell.angle_alpha   90.00
_cell.angle_beta   90.00
_cell.angle_gamma   90.00
#
_symmetry.space_group_name_H-M   'P 1'
#
loop_
_entity.id
_entity.type
_entity.pdbx_description
1 polymer ?
#
loop_
_entity_poly.entity_id
_entity_poly.type
_entity_poly.pdbx_seq_one_letter_code
_entity_poly.pdbx_strand_id
1 'polypeptide(L)'
;MSELLFEIFCEEIPARMQPRAEADLEKLLGDKLKAAGIAWTSLTTFAGPRRLGLVIEGLPVKTEDVREERKGPRVGAPDQAVQGFLRGAGVASLDQCEKREDKKGEFWVAIIEKPGRTTADVIAEAIPEVMKAFPWPKSMKFGEDDKAQRWVRPIQRLLCLFDGEIVDFEVFGIKSGNITEGHRRMGRGPFTITDYAQYTKVLREEGHVIQSRAEREALILDGARKVCTDAGLELVEDAGLLTEVAGLVEWPVPLLGEMDPDFLDLPPEVITLTMKTHQKYFAVKKPGEPGVTSKFVCVANQVAPDGGVAIAAGNARVLSARLSDARHFWDNDRKTPLSDMAAQLSKVTFHEKLGTVADKVAR
;
A
#
# COMPACT_ATOMS: atom_id res chain seq x y z
N MET A 1 7.31 9.61 25.66
CA MET A 1 7.87 8.96 24.46
C MET A 1 7.10 9.51 23.29
N SER A 2 7.79 9.95 22.25
CA SER A 2 7.23 10.78 21.19
C SER A 2 6.60 9.92 20.10
N GLU A 3 5.69 10.51 19.31
CA GLU A 3 5.06 9.88 18.15
C GLU A 3 5.55 10.49 16.84
N LEU A 4 5.59 9.69 15.77
CA LEU A 4 5.76 10.13 14.39
C LEU A 4 4.48 9.81 13.62
N LEU A 5 3.86 10.82 13.01
CA LEU A 5 2.80 10.67 12.01
C LEU A 5 3.35 11.07 10.64
N PHE A 6 3.26 10.15 9.68
CA PHE A 6 3.64 10.42 8.29
C PHE A 6 2.54 10.00 7.31
N GLU A 7 2.14 10.92 6.43
CA GLU A 7 1.20 10.66 5.33
C GLU A 7 1.76 11.17 4.00
N ILE A 8 1.66 10.31 2.99
CA ILE A 8 1.82 10.63 1.57
C ILE A 8 0.43 10.70 0.96
N PHE A 9 -0.02 11.92 0.66
CA PHE A 9 -1.30 12.15 -0.01
C PHE A 9 -1.09 12.28 -1.52
N CYS A 10 -1.79 11.46 -2.32
CA CYS A 10 -1.61 11.38 -3.76
C CYS A 10 -2.92 11.09 -4.50
N GLU A 11 -2.86 11.12 -5.83
CA GLU A 11 -3.97 10.64 -6.68
C GLU A 11 -4.17 9.12 -6.56
N GLU A 12 -5.28 8.60 -7.12
CA GLU A 12 -5.80 7.25 -6.83
C GLU A 12 -4.81 6.08 -7.09
N ILE A 13 -4.27 5.55 -5.99
CA ILE A 13 -3.41 4.37 -5.92
C ILE A 13 -4.24 3.13 -6.30
N PRO A 14 -3.81 2.31 -7.28
CA PRO A 14 -4.50 1.07 -7.61
C PRO A 14 -4.66 0.16 -6.38
N ALA A 15 -5.88 -0.26 -6.08
CA ALA A 15 -6.21 -1.07 -4.88
C ALA A 15 -5.28 -2.27 -4.69
N ARG A 16 -5.01 -3.02 -5.78
CA ARG A 16 -4.12 -4.19 -5.78
C ARG A 16 -2.68 -3.92 -5.33
N MET A 17 -2.23 -2.66 -5.33
CA MET A 17 -0.87 -2.27 -4.95
C MET A 17 -0.80 -1.78 -3.49
N GLN A 18 -1.92 -1.42 -2.87
CA GLN A 18 -1.96 -0.79 -1.54
C GLN A 18 -1.43 -1.71 -0.42
N PRO A 19 -1.81 -3.01 -0.33
CA PRO A 19 -1.33 -3.86 0.77
C PRO A 19 0.19 -4.04 0.77
N ARG A 20 0.77 -4.21 -0.42
CA ARG A 20 2.23 -4.29 -0.55
C ARG A 20 2.91 -2.96 -0.25
N ALA A 21 2.30 -1.84 -0.64
CA ALA A 21 2.85 -0.52 -0.34
C ALA A 21 2.88 -0.24 1.17
N GLU A 22 1.87 -0.66 1.94
CA GLU A 22 1.90 -0.60 3.40
C GLU A 22 3.09 -1.38 3.96
N ALA A 23 3.24 -2.65 3.57
CA ALA A 23 4.34 -3.50 4.03
C ALA A 23 5.73 -2.96 3.63
N ASP A 24 5.86 -2.46 2.41
CA ASP A 24 7.11 -1.89 1.91
C ASP A 24 7.46 -0.58 2.66
N LEU A 25 6.47 0.27 2.98
CA LEU A 25 6.70 1.50 3.75
C LEU A 25 7.15 1.18 5.19
N GLU A 26 6.47 0.26 5.87
CA GLU A 26 6.83 -0.21 7.21
C GLU A 26 8.26 -0.73 7.23
N LYS A 27 8.59 -1.65 6.30
CA LYS A 27 9.91 -2.25 6.22
C LYS A 27 10.99 -1.21 5.94
N LEU A 28 10.81 -0.37 4.92
CA LEU A 28 11.86 0.56 4.48
C LEU A 28 12.14 1.64 5.52
N LEU A 29 11.11 2.25 6.11
CA LEU A 29 11.33 3.27 7.14
C LEU A 29 11.80 2.63 8.45
N GLY A 30 11.24 1.48 8.84
CA GLY A 30 11.71 0.72 10.00
C GLY A 30 13.19 0.33 9.89
N ASP A 31 13.62 -0.19 8.73
CA ASP A 31 15.02 -0.54 8.48
C ASP A 31 15.94 0.69 8.60
N LYS A 32 15.52 1.87 8.12
CA LYS A 32 16.28 3.13 8.23
C LYS A 32 16.41 3.61 9.67
N LEU A 33 15.30 3.63 10.42
CA LEU A 33 15.31 4.03 11.84
C LEU A 33 16.16 3.06 12.67
N LYS A 34 16.03 1.75 12.43
CA LYS A 34 16.84 0.73 13.10
C LYS A 34 18.33 0.87 12.80
N ALA A 35 18.70 1.15 11.54
CA ALA A 35 20.08 1.40 11.16
C ALA A 35 20.67 2.65 11.83
N ALA A 36 19.82 3.62 12.18
CA ALA A 36 20.18 4.80 12.98
C ALA A 36 20.19 4.54 14.50
N GLY A 37 19.96 3.30 14.95
CA GLY A 37 19.91 2.95 16.37
C GLY A 37 18.64 3.40 17.09
N ILE A 38 17.57 3.72 16.36
CA ILE A 38 16.31 4.17 16.93
C ILE A 38 15.39 2.98 17.15
N ALA A 39 14.93 2.82 18.39
CA ALA A 39 13.89 1.86 18.76
C ALA A 39 12.53 2.56 18.90
N TRP A 40 11.45 1.79 18.79
CA TRP A 40 10.07 2.25 18.94
C TRP A 40 9.22 1.19 19.63
N THR A 41 8.04 1.58 20.11
CA THR A 41 7.09 0.68 20.78
C THR A 41 6.14 0.02 19.78
N SER A 42 5.62 0.80 18.83
CA SER A 42 4.69 0.30 17.81
C SER A 42 4.92 1.03 16.49
N LEU A 43 4.65 0.35 15.37
CA LEU A 43 4.63 0.93 14.04
C LEU A 43 3.40 0.37 13.34
N THR A 44 2.49 1.25 12.93
CA THR A 44 1.26 0.87 12.23
C THR A 44 1.19 1.61 10.90
N THR A 45 1.02 0.88 9.81
CA THR A 45 0.80 1.44 8.47
C THR A 45 -0.68 1.50 8.13
N PHE A 46 -1.00 2.38 7.19
CA PHE A 46 -2.32 2.47 6.61
C PHE A 46 -2.23 2.94 5.15
N ALA A 47 -3.13 2.45 4.32
CA ALA A 47 -3.35 2.99 2.99
C ALA A 47 -4.83 3.09 2.67
N GLY A 48 -5.14 3.88 1.66
CA GLY A 48 -6.44 3.95 1.01
C GLY A 48 -6.28 4.45 -0.42
N PRO A 49 -7.38 4.74 -1.13
CA PRO A 49 -7.33 5.18 -2.52
C PRO A 49 -6.34 6.32 -2.77
N ARG A 50 -6.24 7.30 -1.87
CA ARG A 50 -5.45 8.53 -2.08
C ARG A 50 -4.36 8.76 -1.05
N ARG A 51 -4.07 7.78 -0.20
CA ARG A 51 -3.09 7.95 0.88
C ARG A 51 -2.34 6.67 1.17
N LEU A 52 -1.09 6.85 1.57
CA LEU A 52 -0.24 5.84 2.17
C LEU A 52 0.48 6.52 3.33
N GLY A 53 0.49 5.90 4.50
CA GLY A 53 1.11 6.50 5.67
C GLY A 53 1.40 5.50 6.77
N LEU A 54 1.98 6.03 7.84
CA LEU A 54 2.25 5.29 9.06
C LEU A 54 2.20 6.18 10.29
N VAL A 55 2.03 5.52 11.42
CA VAL A 55 2.28 6.08 12.75
C VAL A 55 3.31 5.22 13.46
N ILE A 56 4.25 5.86 14.15
CA ILE A 56 5.22 5.19 15.03
C ILE A 56 5.08 5.79 16.41
N GLU A 57 4.86 4.95 17.42
CA GLU A 57 4.81 5.38 18.81
C GLU A 57 6.06 4.91 19.55
N GLY A 58 6.46 5.64 20.58
CA GLY A 58 7.55 5.17 21.43
C GLY A 58 8.94 5.60 20.96
N LEU A 59 9.05 6.60 20.09
CA LEU A 59 10.32 7.05 19.57
C LEU A 59 11.08 7.89 20.62
N PRO A 60 12.41 7.73 20.76
CA PRO A 60 13.24 8.66 21.51
C PRO A 60 13.33 9.99 20.77
N VAL A 61 13.55 11.10 21.48
CA VAL A 61 13.75 12.43 20.88
C VAL A 61 15.13 12.57 20.22
N LYS A 62 16.11 11.82 20.71
CA LYS A 62 17.51 11.83 20.25
C LYS A 62 18.07 10.40 20.27
N THR A 63 18.93 10.07 19.32
CA THR A 63 19.72 8.84 19.38
C THR A 63 20.75 8.91 20.51
N GLU A 64 21.19 7.76 21.01
CA GLU A 64 22.30 7.72 21.98
C GLU A 64 23.60 8.23 21.34
N ASP A 65 24.46 8.80 22.18
CA ASP A 65 25.82 9.15 21.76
C ASP A 65 26.61 7.85 21.60
N VAL A 66 27.25 7.67 20.43
CA VAL A 66 28.01 6.45 20.14
C VAL A 66 29.48 6.71 20.45
N ARG A 67 30.02 5.96 21.42
CA ARG A 67 31.45 5.92 21.74
C ARG A 67 32.03 4.59 21.24
N GLU A 68 32.80 4.64 20.16
CA GLU A 68 33.48 3.48 19.59
C GLU A 68 34.97 3.55 19.91
N GLU A 69 35.52 2.48 20.49
CA GLU A 69 36.96 2.36 20.73
C GLU A 69 37.59 1.51 19.62
N ARG A 70 38.46 2.13 18.81
CA ARG A 70 39.16 1.44 17.75
C ARG A 70 40.62 1.24 18.12
N LYS A 71 40.98 -0.02 18.36
CA LYS A 71 42.37 -0.41 18.64
C LYS A 71 43.23 -0.26 17.39
N GLY A 72 44.31 0.49 17.54
CA GLY A 72 45.32 0.76 16.53
C GLY A 72 46.61 -0.03 16.74
N PRO A 73 47.68 0.36 16.01
CA PRO A 73 48.96 -0.32 16.08
C PRO A 73 49.69 -0.06 17.41
N ARG A 74 50.72 -0.88 17.68
CA ARG A 74 51.59 -0.73 18.86
C ARG A 74 52.30 0.62 18.83
N VAL A 75 52.56 1.21 20.00
CA VAL A 75 53.38 2.42 20.12
C VAL A 75 54.78 2.15 19.54
N GLY A 76 55.24 3.02 18.63
CA GLY A 76 56.48 2.85 17.86
C GLY A 76 56.36 2.03 16.57
N ALA A 77 55.13 1.68 16.13
CA ALA A 77 54.91 1.05 14.83
C ALA A 77 55.33 1.97 13.66
N PRO A 78 55.64 1.41 12.47
CA PRO A 78 56.03 2.19 11.30
C PRO A 78 54.98 3.24 10.93
N ASP A 79 55.43 4.41 10.45
CA ASP A 79 54.56 5.55 10.10
C ASP A 79 53.41 5.17 9.16
N GLN A 80 53.65 4.24 8.23
CA GLN A 80 52.63 3.76 7.31
C GLN A 80 51.45 3.07 8.02
N ALA A 81 51.72 2.30 9.08
CA ALA A 81 50.69 1.63 9.88
C ALA A 81 49.91 2.63 10.74
N VAL A 82 50.61 3.64 11.27
CA VAL A 82 50.00 4.76 12.02
C VAL A 82 49.08 5.57 11.12
N GLN A 83 49.54 5.98 9.94
CA GLN A 83 48.75 6.75 8.98
C GLN A 83 47.52 5.97 8.47
N GLY A 84 47.68 4.67 8.21
CA GLY A 84 46.56 3.79 7.85
C GLY A 84 45.51 3.69 8.96
N PHE A 85 45.94 3.62 10.22
CA PHE A 85 45.06 3.62 11.37
C PHE A 85 44.32 4.96 11.55
N LEU A 86 45.04 6.09 11.52
CA LEU A 86 44.46 7.43 11.65
C LEU A 86 43.38 7.66 10.57
N ARG A 87 43.69 7.31 9.31
CA ARG A 87 42.75 7.40 8.19
C ARG A 87 41.54 6.46 8.37
N GLY A 88 41.78 5.24 8.85
CA GLY A 88 40.72 4.27 9.10
C GLY A 88 39.80 4.69 10.24
N ALA A 89 40.34 5.26 11.32
CA ALA A 89 39.62 5.72 12.50
C ALA A 89 39.03 7.14 12.34
N GLY A 90 39.39 7.87 11.29
CA GLY A 90 38.86 9.20 11.01
C GLY A 90 39.38 10.30 11.94
N VAL A 91 40.54 10.10 12.57
CA VAL A 91 41.19 11.05 13.49
C VAL A 91 42.40 11.71 12.81
N ALA A 92 42.62 13.00 13.09
CA ALA A 92 43.62 13.80 12.36
C ALA A 92 45.07 13.58 12.84
N SER A 93 45.26 13.22 14.11
CA SER A 93 46.58 12.95 14.70
C SER A 93 46.47 11.94 15.85
N LEU A 94 47.62 11.38 16.25
CA LEU A 94 47.74 10.51 17.42
C LEU A 94 47.39 11.21 18.74
N ASP A 95 47.37 12.55 18.77
CA ASP A 95 47.00 13.33 19.96
C ASP A 95 45.52 13.16 20.34
N GLN A 96 44.70 12.68 19.39
CA GLN A 96 43.29 12.32 19.59
C GLN A 96 43.13 10.84 19.99
N CYS A 97 44.23 10.13 20.26
CA CYS A 97 44.24 8.72 20.63
C CYS A 97 44.77 8.55 22.06
N GLU A 98 44.23 7.57 22.78
CA GLU A 98 44.76 7.14 24.07
C GLU A 98 45.81 6.05 23.88
N LYS A 99 46.82 6.02 24.75
CA LYS A 99 47.71 4.87 24.87
C LYS A 99 47.12 3.90 25.89
N ARG A 100 46.97 2.64 25.51
CA ARG A 100 46.53 1.57 26.41
C ARG A 100 47.47 0.39 26.36
N GLU A 101 47.82 -0.13 27.53
CA GLU A 101 48.73 -1.26 27.67
C GLU A 101 47.94 -2.58 27.81
N ASP A 102 48.38 -3.61 27.10
CA ASP A 102 47.91 -4.98 27.30
C ASP A 102 49.09 -5.97 27.39
N LYS A 103 48.78 -7.28 27.48
CA LYS A 103 49.79 -8.36 27.59
C LYS A 103 50.79 -8.43 26.41
N LYS A 104 50.53 -7.72 25.30
CA LYS A 104 51.35 -7.67 24.07
C LYS A 104 52.04 -6.30 23.88
N GLY A 105 51.89 -5.36 24.82
CA GLY A 105 52.56 -4.06 24.85
C GLY A 105 51.58 -2.86 24.83
N GLU A 106 52.12 -1.66 24.64
CA GLU A 106 51.35 -0.42 24.56
C GLU A 106 50.81 -0.18 23.14
N PHE A 107 49.52 0.12 22.98
CA PHE A 107 48.85 0.36 21.70
C PHE A 107 48.13 1.70 21.69
N TRP A 108 47.98 2.28 20.50
CA TRP A 108 47.10 3.43 20.30
C TRP A 108 45.64 2.98 20.21
N VAL A 109 44.73 3.71 20.85
CA VAL A 109 43.28 3.51 20.78
C VAL A 109 42.63 4.84 20.42
N ALA A 110 41.92 4.88 19.30
CA ALA A 110 41.12 6.03 18.93
C ALA A 110 39.76 5.90 19.59
N ILE A 111 39.35 6.92 20.35
CA ILE A 111 37.98 7.04 20.83
C ILE A 111 37.23 7.87 19.81
N ILE A 112 36.29 7.24 19.12
CA ILE A 112 35.44 7.89 18.13
C ILE A 112 34.12 8.19 18.83
N GLU A 113 33.89 9.46 19.15
CA GLU A 113 32.62 9.94 19.70
C GLU A 113 31.79 10.53 18.57
N LYS A 114 30.64 9.92 18.30
CA LYS A 114 29.63 10.46 17.40
C LYS A 114 28.50 11.00 18.26
N PRO A 115 28.30 12.33 18.30
CA PRO A 115 27.18 12.89 19.03
C PRO A 115 25.88 12.33 18.44
N GLY A 116 24.97 11.95 19.32
CA GLY A 116 23.65 11.49 18.92
C GLY A 116 22.94 12.56 18.09
N ARG A 117 22.14 12.11 17.15
CA ARG A 117 21.37 12.96 16.24
C ARG A 117 19.96 13.14 16.79
N THR A 118 19.32 14.26 16.49
CA THR A 118 17.88 14.37 16.79
C THR A 118 17.13 13.36 15.93
N THR A 119 16.09 12.75 16.49
CA THR A 119 15.25 11.79 15.74
C THR A 119 14.57 12.49 14.56
N ALA A 120 14.22 13.78 14.71
CA ALA A 120 13.70 14.59 13.63
C ALA A 120 14.67 14.69 12.43
N ASP A 121 15.97 14.91 12.65
CA ASP A 121 16.97 14.95 11.56
C ASP A 121 17.08 13.60 10.85
N VAL A 122 17.04 12.50 11.61
CA VAL A 122 17.09 11.14 11.04
C VAL A 122 15.84 10.89 10.18
N ILE A 123 14.66 11.30 10.64
CA ILE A 123 13.40 11.18 9.89
C ILE A 123 13.44 12.03 8.61
N ALA A 124 13.91 13.28 8.71
CA ALA A 124 14.03 14.22 7.60
C ALA A 124 14.95 13.71 6.47
N GLU A 125 15.96 12.91 6.81
CA GLU A 125 16.82 12.23 5.83
C GLU A 125 16.22 10.91 5.32
N ALA A 126 15.67 10.09 6.22
CA ALA A 126 15.19 8.75 5.89
C ALA A 126 13.98 8.77 4.94
N ILE A 127 13.00 9.65 5.17
CA ILE A 127 11.77 9.68 4.37
C ILE A 127 12.06 9.97 2.89
N PRO A 128 12.82 11.03 2.51
CA PRO A 128 13.18 11.25 1.12
C PRO A 128 13.90 10.07 0.46
N GLU A 129 14.77 9.36 1.17
CA GLU A 129 15.45 8.17 0.66
C GLU A 129 14.47 7.02 0.40
N VAL A 130 13.60 6.74 1.36
CA VAL A 130 12.55 5.71 1.24
C VAL A 130 11.63 6.00 0.06
N MET A 131 11.19 7.26 -0.08
CA MET A 131 10.31 7.66 -1.18
C MET A 131 11.01 7.57 -2.55
N LYS A 132 12.29 7.94 -2.66
CA LYS A 132 13.03 7.82 -3.93
C LYS A 132 13.29 6.35 -4.32
N ALA A 133 13.47 5.48 -3.33
CA ALA A 133 13.75 4.06 -3.53
C ALA A 133 12.50 3.15 -3.50
N PHE A 134 11.30 3.72 -3.43
CA PHE A 134 10.08 2.97 -3.16
C PHE A 134 9.76 1.96 -4.29
N PRO A 135 9.57 0.66 -3.98
CA PRO A 135 9.56 -0.42 -4.96
C PRO A 135 8.18 -0.63 -5.62
N TRP A 136 7.62 0.42 -6.22
CA TRP A 136 6.36 0.31 -6.97
C TRP A 136 6.50 -0.68 -8.13
N PRO A 137 5.59 -1.68 -8.27
CA PRO A 137 5.62 -2.61 -9.42
C PRO A 137 5.51 -1.90 -10.77
N LYS A 138 4.85 -0.74 -10.78
CA LYS A 138 4.77 0.16 -11.92
C LYS A 138 4.71 1.60 -11.41
N SER A 139 5.79 2.35 -11.62
CA SER A 139 5.83 3.79 -11.37
C SER A 139 5.64 4.58 -12.66
N MET A 140 5.23 5.84 -12.50
CA MET A 140 5.14 6.84 -13.55
C MET A 140 6.07 8.00 -13.20
N LYS A 141 6.52 8.75 -14.22
CA LYS A 141 7.28 9.99 -14.04
C LYS A 141 6.33 11.17 -14.22
N PHE A 142 6.25 12.07 -13.24
CA PHE A 142 5.47 13.31 -13.32
C PHE A 142 6.39 14.52 -13.17
N GLY A 143 6.21 15.52 -14.03
CA GLY A 143 7.06 16.70 -14.09
C GLY A 143 8.37 16.49 -14.84
N GLU A 144 9.14 17.58 -14.89
CA GLU A 144 10.41 17.67 -15.62
C GLU A 144 11.59 17.80 -14.63
N ASP A 145 12.81 17.67 -15.15
CA ASP A 145 14.07 17.86 -14.42
C ASP A 145 14.28 16.93 -13.20
N ASP A 146 15.20 17.34 -12.32
CA ASP A 146 15.65 16.60 -11.13
C ASP A 146 14.58 16.52 -10.04
N LYS A 147 13.49 17.29 -10.17
CA LYS A 147 12.34 17.29 -9.26
C LYS A 147 11.23 16.33 -9.68
N ALA A 148 11.37 15.66 -10.83
CA ALA A 148 10.33 14.78 -11.34
C ALA A 148 10.00 13.64 -10.35
N GLN A 149 8.71 13.49 -10.05
CA GLN A 149 8.20 12.44 -9.17
C GLN A 149 8.25 11.11 -9.89
N ARG A 150 8.92 10.11 -9.30
CA ARG A 150 8.80 8.70 -9.72
C ARG A 150 7.95 7.95 -8.72
N TRP A 151 6.64 7.95 -8.95
CA TRP A 151 5.66 7.39 -8.02
C TRP A 151 4.53 6.68 -8.76
N VAL A 152 3.70 5.91 -8.07
CA VAL A 152 2.55 5.22 -8.70
C VAL A 152 1.53 6.21 -9.28
N ARG A 153 1.40 7.37 -8.65
CA ARG A 153 0.46 8.45 -8.96
C ARG A 153 1.02 9.81 -8.51
N PRO A 154 0.56 10.95 -9.07
CA PRO A 154 1.02 12.26 -8.64
C PRO A 154 0.81 12.48 -7.14
N ILE A 155 1.89 12.79 -6.42
CA ILE A 155 1.87 13.18 -5.01
C ILE A 155 1.41 14.62 -4.93
N GLN A 156 0.50 14.90 -4.01
CA GLN A 156 -0.11 16.21 -3.80
C GLN A 156 0.45 16.89 -2.55
N ARG A 157 0.61 16.15 -1.44
CA ARG A 157 1.14 16.67 -0.17
C ARG A 157 1.85 15.60 0.64
N LEU A 158 2.67 16.08 1.57
CA LEU A 158 3.33 15.29 2.61
C LEU A 158 2.99 15.91 3.96
N LEU A 159 2.40 15.11 4.84
CA LEU A 159 2.22 15.46 6.25
C LEU A 159 3.27 14.68 7.04
N CYS A 160 4.09 15.37 7.82
CA CYS A 160 5.08 14.72 8.68
C CYS A 160 5.22 15.48 10.01
N LEU A 161 4.75 14.86 11.08
CA LEU A 161 4.78 15.40 12.44
C LEU A 161 5.58 14.46 13.34
N PHE A 162 6.51 15.01 14.12
CA PHE A 162 7.21 14.30 15.18
C PHE A 162 7.02 15.07 16.49
N ASP A 163 6.37 14.42 17.46
CA ASP A 163 6.02 15.04 18.76
C ASP A 163 5.24 16.36 18.63
N GLY A 164 4.35 16.42 17.63
CA GLY A 164 3.55 17.60 17.30
C GLY A 164 4.24 18.67 16.47
N GLU A 165 5.54 18.54 16.21
CA GLU A 165 6.31 19.48 15.41
C GLU A 165 6.50 19.00 13.97
N ILE A 166 6.51 19.93 13.01
CA ILE A 166 6.75 19.59 11.60
C ILE A 166 8.21 19.18 11.42
N VAL A 167 8.43 18.00 10.84
CA VAL A 167 9.77 17.58 10.41
C VAL A 167 10.04 18.18 9.04
N ASP A 168 10.94 19.17 8.95
CA ASP A 168 11.21 19.91 7.71
C ASP A 168 12.07 19.10 6.71
N PHE A 169 11.49 18.75 5.56
CA PHE A 169 12.21 18.19 4.42
C PHE A 169 11.46 18.45 3.11
N GLU A 170 12.14 18.25 1.98
CA GLU A 170 11.56 18.31 0.63
C GLU A 170 11.92 17.06 -0.15
N VAL A 171 10.94 16.48 -0.86
CA VAL A 171 11.16 15.38 -1.80
C VAL A 171 10.27 15.54 -3.02
N PHE A 172 10.85 15.35 -4.20
CA PHE A 172 10.20 15.58 -5.49
C PHE A 172 9.56 16.97 -5.65
N GLY A 173 10.18 18.00 -5.07
CA GLY A 173 9.63 19.37 -5.10
C GLY A 173 8.50 19.64 -4.09
N ILE A 174 8.16 18.68 -3.22
CA ILE A 174 7.07 18.80 -2.26
C ILE A 174 7.66 18.92 -0.85
N LYS A 175 7.37 20.04 -0.20
CA LYS A 175 7.75 20.31 1.19
C LYS A 175 6.82 19.58 2.15
N SER A 176 7.36 19.02 3.23
CA SER A 176 6.57 18.47 4.33
C SER A 176 5.79 19.58 5.06
N GLY A 177 4.67 19.21 5.67
CA GLY A 177 3.86 20.11 6.48
C GLY A 177 2.93 19.33 7.41
N ASN A 178 1.82 19.97 7.79
CA ASN A 178 0.85 19.42 8.73
C ASN A 178 -0.59 19.44 8.20
N ILE A 179 -0.76 19.44 6.87
CA ILE A 179 -2.08 19.54 6.23
C ILE A 179 -2.44 18.20 5.57
N THR A 180 -3.63 17.69 5.89
CA THR A 180 -4.26 16.56 5.18
C THR A 180 -5.53 17.02 4.45
N GLU A 181 -6.07 16.16 3.59
CA GLU A 181 -7.36 16.32 2.92
C GLU A 181 -8.23 15.08 3.16
N GLY A 182 -9.54 15.29 3.32
CA GLY A 182 -10.51 14.21 3.40
C GLY A 182 -11.15 13.90 2.05
N HIS A 183 -12.30 13.24 2.06
CA HIS A 183 -13.02 12.73 0.90
C HIS A 183 -13.41 13.84 -0.08
N ARG A 184 -13.18 13.62 -1.38
CA ARG A 184 -13.33 14.62 -2.46
C ARG A 184 -14.67 15.36 -2.49
N ARG A 185 -15.75 14.70 -2.05
CA ARG A 185 -17.12 15.24 -2.13
C ARG A 185 -17.79 15.44 -0.78
N MET A 186 -17.40 14.69 0.24
CA MET A 186 -18.12 14.67 1.53
C MET A 186 -17.40 15.45 2.61
N GLY A 187 -16.09 15.65 2.48
CA GLY A 187 -15.27 16.24 3.54
C GLY A 187 -13.89 16.59 3.03
N ARG A 188 -13.79 17.45 2.01
CA ARG A 188 -12.52 17.63 1.29
C ARG A 188 -11.39 18.21 2.16
N GLY A 189 -11.71 19.07 3.12
CA GLY A 189 -10.71 19.87 3.84
C GLY A 189 -10.32 21.14 3.05
N PRO A 190 -9.12 21.73 3.30
CA PRO A 190 -7.97 21.16 4.01
C PRO A 190 -8.13 21.12 5.53
N PHE A 191 -7.37 20.25 6.19
CA PHE A 191 -7.33 20.14 7.65
C PHE A 191 -5.90 20.23 8.18
N THR A 192 -5.68 21.11 9.16
CA THR A 192 -4.41 21.24 9.88
C THR A 192 -4.39 20.28 11.06
N ILE A 193 -3.32 19.51 11.17
CA ILE A 193 -3.14 18.42 12.12
C ILE A 193 -2.03 18.75 13.12
N THR A 194 -2.25 18.42 14.38
CA THR A 194 -1.29 18.58 15.48
C THR A 194 -0.73 17.25 15.99
N ASP A 195 -1.49 16.17 15.88
CA ASP A 195 -1.12 14.85 16.40
C ASP A 195 -1.93 13.74 15.71
N TYR A 196 -1.58 12.49 16.00
CA TYR A 196 -2.25 11.34 15.40
C TYR A 196 -3.71 11.17 15.84
N ALA A 197 -4.03 11.48 17.10
CA ALA A 197 -5.39 11.38 17.60
C ALA A 197 -6.33 12.35 16.86
N GLN A 198 -5.89 13.59 16.65
CA GLN A 198 -6.60 14.58 15.86
C GLN A 198 -6.71 14.15 14.40
N TYR A 199 -5.62 13.64 13.81
CA TYR A 199 -5.62 13.12 12.43
C TYR A 199 -6.74 12.10 12.20
N THR A 200 -6.80 11.05 13.03
CA THR A 200 -7.83 10.00 12.89
C THR A 200 -9.24 10.55 13.12
N LYS A 201 -9.41 11.42 14.12
CA LYS A 201 -10.70 12.04 14.43
C LYS A 201 -11.21 12.90 13.28
N VAL A 202 -10.40 13.86 12.82
CA VAL A 202 -10.77 14.82 11.77
C VAL A 202 -11.04 14.09 10.46
N LEU A 203 -10.20 13.12 10.07
CA LEU A 203 -10.45 12.35 8.86
C LEU A 203 -11.77 11.60 8.90
N ARG A 204 -12.15 11.01 10.04
CA ARG A 204 -13.42 10.30 10.16
C ARG A 204 -14.62 11.24 10.19
N GLU A 205 -14.62 12.18 11.13
CA GLU A 205 -15.80 12.98 11.47
C GLU A 205 -16.08 14.08 10.45
N GLU A 206 -15.04 14.78 10.00
CA GLU A 206 -15.17 15.91 9.07
C GLU A 206 -14.75 15.49 7.66
N GLY A 207 -13.68 14.70 7.57
CA GLY A 207 -13.09 14.25 6.33
C GLY A 207 -13.88 13.16 5.61
N HIS A 208 -14.75 12.42 6.30
CA HIS A 208 -15.43 11.24 5.76
C HIS A 208 -14.44 10.23 5.13
N VAL A 209 -13.38 9.90 5.85
CA VAL A 209 -12.37 8.91 5.45
C VAL A 209 -12.18 7.90 6.57
N ILE A 210 -12.41 6.64 6.27
CA ILE A 210 -12.02 5.52 7.12
C ILE A 210 -10.57 5.17 6.78
N GLN A 211 -9.65 5.45 7.68
CA GLN A 211 -8.21 5.32 7.46
C GLN A 211 -7.74 3.86 7.39
N SER A 212 -8.22 3.01 8.31
CA SER A 212 -7.79 1.62 8.43
C SER A 212 -8.39 0.75 7.32
N ARG A 213 -7.55 -0.02 6.62
CA ARG A 213 -8.02 -0.99 5.61
C ARG A 213 -8.90 -2.06 6.25
N ALA A 214 -8.47 -2.62 7.37
CA ALA A 214 -9.21 -3.66 8.08
C ALA A 214 -10.59 -3.16 8.52
N GLU A 215 -10.70 -1.91 8.95
CA GLU A 215 -11.98 -1.32 9.29
C GLU A 215 -12.88 -1.11 8.06
N ARG A 216 -12.31 -0.65 6.94
CA ARG A 216 -13.08 -0.55 5.68
C ARG A 216 -13.60 -1.91 5.24
N GLU A 217 -12.78 -2.95 5.31
CA GLU A 217 -13.18 -4.34 5.00
C GLU A 217 -14.35 -4.79 5.91
N ALA A 218 -14.26 -4.55 7.21
CA ALA A 218 -15.33 -4.87 8.15
C ALA A 218 -16.64 -4.13 7.83
N LEU A 219 -16.59 -2.81 7.62
CA LEU A 219 -17.75 -1.99 7.28
C LEU A 219 -18.40 -2.43 5.96
N ILE A 220 -17.60 -2.78 4.97
CA ILE A 220 -18.10 -3.30 3.68
C ILE A 220 -18.79 -4.64 3.90
N LEU A 221 -18.15 -5.58 4.60
CA LEU A 221 -18.67 -6.92 4.79
C LEU A 221 -19.98 -6.91 5.58
N ASP A 222 -20.01 -6.17 6.70
CA ASP A 222 -21.19 -6.07 7.55
C ASP A 222 -22.33 -5.36 6.82
N GLY A 223 -22.06 -4.27 6.12
CA GLY A 223 -23.06 -3.57 5.31
C GLY A 223 -23.57 -4.42 4.15
N ALA A 224 -22.70 -5.16 3.46
CA ALA A 224 -23.07 -6.06 2.37
C ALA A 224 -23.95 -7.22 2.86
N ARG A 225 -23.58 -7.86 3.98
CA ARG A 225 -24.41 -8.89 4.63
C ARG A 225 -25.76 -8.33 5.05
N LYS A 226 -25.79 -7.09 5.58
CA LYS A 226 -27.02 -6.44 6.00
C LYS A 226 -27.97 -6.19 4.82
N VAL A 227 -27.51 -5.57 3.74
CA VAL A 227 -28.39 -5.27 2.59
C VAL A 227 -28.91 -6.55 1.91
N CYS A 228 -28.14 -7.64 1.93
CA CYS A 228 -28.61 -8.96 1.50
C CYS A 228 -29.68 -9.53 2.45
N THR A 229 -29.40 -9.53 3.76
CA THR A 229 -30.29 -10.09 4.78
C THR A 229 -31.64 -9.37 4.80
N ASP A 230 -31.64 -8.03 4.72
CA ASP A 230 -32.85 -7.21 4.66
C ASP A 230 -33.72 -7.55 3.43
N ALA A 231 -33.12 -8.12 2.37
CA ALA A 231 -33.80 -8.58 1.16
C ALA A 231 -34.08 -10.11 1.15
N GLY A 232 -33.78 -10.84 2.23
CA GLY A 232 -33.95 -12.29 2.30
C GLY A 232 -32.91 -13.09 1.49
N LEU A 233 -31.73 -12.50 1.26
CA LEU A 233 -30.67 -13.05 0.43
C LEU A 233 -29.36 -13.25 1.23
N GLU A 234 -28.41 -13.98 0.64
CA GLU A 234 -27.10 -14.25 1.23
C GLU A 234 -25.99 -13.72 0.32
N LEU A 235 -25.01 -13.03 0.91
CA LEU A 235 -23.82 -12.55 0.20
C LEU A 235 -22.94 -13.74 -0.21
N VAL A 236 -22.44 -13.73 -1.45
CA VAL A 236 -21.33 -14.62 -1.84
C VAL A 236 -20.02 -13.94 -1.42
N GLU A 237 -19.47 -14.38 -0.30
CA GLU A 237 -18.25 -13.79 0.26
C GLU A 237 -17.01 -14.10 -0.58
N ASP A 238 -16.20 -13.08 -0.82
CA ASP A 238 -14.94 -13.18 -1.55
C ASP A 238 -13.92 -12.25 -0.91
N ALA A 239 -13.00 -12.82 -0.13
CA ALA A 239 -12.00 -12.05 0.61
C ALA A 239 -11.07 -11.24 -0.30
N GLY A 240 -10.74 -11.78 -1.48
CA GLY A 240 -9.87 -11.07 -2.44
C GLY A 240 -10.57 -9.84 -3.04
N LEU A 241 -11.86 -9.99 -3.39
CA LEU A 241 -12.69 -8.87 -3.84
C LEU A 241 -12.92 -7.86 -2.71
N LEU A 242 -13.13 -8.31 -1.47
CA LEU A 242 -13.29 -7.45 -0.30
C LEU A 242 -12.08 -6.52 -0.11
N THR A 243 -10.87 -7.08 -0.11
CA THR A 243 -9.64 -6.28 -0.02
C THR A 243 -9.49 -5.32 -1.20
N GLU A 244 -9.85 -5.75 -2.42
CA GLU A 244 -9.80 -4.86 -3.59
C GLU A 244 -10.79 -3.70 -3.45
N VAL A 245 -12.05 -3.96 -3.08
CA VAL A 245 -13.09 -2.93 -2.91
C VAL A 245 -12.76 -1.98 -1.76
N ALA A 246 -12.22 -2.48 -0.65
CA ALA A 246 -11.74 -1.65 0.45
C ALA A 246 -10.61 -0.69 0.04
N GLY A 247 -9.86 -1.02 -1.01
CA GLY A 247 -8.85 -0.15 -1.60
C GLY A 247 -9.40 0.85 -2.64
N LEU A 248 -10.68 0.74 -3.04
CA LEU A 248 -11.31 1.63 -4.02
C LEU A 248 -12.11 2.78 -3.38
N VAL A 249 -12.45 2.66 -2.11
CA VAL A 249 -13.31 3.62 -1.40
C VAL A 249 -12.64 4.14 -0.13
N GLU A 250 -12.85 5.41 0.17
CA GLU A 250 -12.47 6.03 1.46
C GLU A 250 -13.63 5.94 2.46
N TRP A 251 -14.87 5.91 1.98
CA TRP A 251 -16.09 5.83 2.79
C TRP A 251 -17.08 4.83 2.18
N PRO A 252 -17.04 3.55 2.62
CA PRO A 252 -17.85 2.51 2.01
C PRO A 252 -19.34 2.63 2.34
N VAL A 253 -20.18 2.57 1.32
CA VAL A 253 -21.64 2.45 1.44
C VAL A 253 -22.11 1.28 0.56
N PRO A 254 -22.29 0.07 1.12
CA PRO A 254 -22.84 -1.07 0.40
C PRO A 254 -24.30 -0.83 -0.01
N LEU A 255 -24.63 -1.15 -1.26
CA LEU A 255 -25.95 -0.96 -1.87
C LEU A 255 -26.36 -2.23 -2.61
N LEU A 256 -27.62 -2.62 -2.47
CA LEU A 256 -28.20 -3.72 -3.25
C LEU A 256 -28.69 -3.21 -4.60
N GLY A 257 -28.09 -3.69 -5.67
CA GLY A 257 -28.52 -3.47 -7.04
C GLY A 257 -29.27 -4.67 -7.61
N GLU A 258 -29.91 -4.47 -8.76
CA GLU A 258 -30.58 -5.52 -9.52
C GLU A 258 -30.24 -5.37 -11.00
N MET A 259 -29.73 -6.44 -11.60
CA MET A 259 -29.56 -6.56 -13.04
C MET A 259 -30.83 -7.14 -13.67
N ASP A 260 -30.91 -7.08 -15.00
CA ASP A 260 -31.97 -7.77 -15.74
C ASP A 260 -31.96 -9.28 -15.44
N PRO A 261 -33.04 -9.88 -14.89
CA PRO A 261 -33.12 -11.30 -14.62
C PRO A 261 -32.91 -12.19 -15.85
N ASP A 262 -33.09 -11.66 -17.07
CA ASP A 262 -32.82 -12.41 -18.29
C ASP A 262 -31.38 -12.93 -18.32
N PHE A 263 -30.40 -12.23 -17.72
CA PHE A 263 -29.00 -12.67 -17.65
C PHE A 263 -28.76 -13.92 -16.79
N LEU A 264 -29.77 -14.41 -16.06
CA LEU A 264 -29.70 -15.68 -15.35
C LEU A 264 -29.72 -16.90 -16.29
N ASP A 265 -29.87 -16.69 -17.60
CA ASP A 265 -29.61 -17.71 -18.63
C ASP A 265 -28.11 -18.05 -18.79
N LEU A 266 -27.22 -17.17 -18.32
CA LEU A 266 -25.79 -17.40 -18.28
C LEU A 266 -25.42 -18.32 -17.09
N PRO A 267 -24.34 -19.11 -17.23
CA PRO A 267 -23.81 -19.86 -16.09
C PRO A 267 -23.48 -18.93 -14.90
N PRO A 268 -23.79 -19.32 -13.65
CA PRO A 268 -23.49 -18.53 -12.46
C PRO A 268 -22.03 -18.08 -12.36
N GLU A 269 -21.09 -18.89 -12.86
CA GLU A 269 -19.66 -18.61 -12.89
C GLU A 269 -19.34 -17.43 -13.81
N VAL A 270 -20.00 -17.34 -14.98
CA VAL A 270 -19.85 -16.24 -15.93
C VAL A 270 -20.38 -14.94 -15.32
N ILE A 271 -21.56 -14.99 -14.70
CA ILE A 271 -22.18 -13.84 -14.03
C ILE A 271 -21.27 -13.33 -12.91
N THR A 272 -20.87 -14.22 -12.01
CA THR A 272 -20.02 -13.91 -10.85
C THR A 272 -18.67 -13.34 -11.29
N LEU A 273 -18.04 -13.97 -12.29
CA LEU A 273 -16.76 -13.51 -12.82
C LEU A 273 -16.88 -12.14 -13.49
N THR A 274 -17.95 -11.89 -14.24
CA THR A 274 -18.19 -10.58 -14.88
C THR A 274 -18.39 -9.48 -13.83
N MET A 275 -19.21 -9.74 -12.81
CA MET A 275 -19.42 -8.82 -11.68
C MET A 275 -18.10 -8.50 -10.97
N LYS A 276 -17.33 -9.54 -10.61
CA LYS A 276 -16.06 -9.41 -9.87
C LYS A 276 -14.98 -8.70 -10.66
N THR A 277 -14.75 -9.10 -11.91
CA THR A 277 -13.58 -8.64 -12.67
C THR A 277 -13.78 -7.25 -13.26
N HIS A 278 -14.96 -6.96 -13.82
CA HIS A 278 -15.20 -5.72 -14.54
C HIS A 278 -15.76 -4.60 -13.66
N GLN A 279 -16.53 -4.94 -12.62
CA GLN A 279 -17.29 -3.95 -11.85
C GLN A 279 -17.02 -3.98 -10.34
N LYS A 280 -16.31 -4.99 -9.84
CA LYS A 280 -16.00 -5.15 -8.42
C LYS A 280 -17.26 -5.25 -7.54
N TYR A 281 -18.28 -5.94 -8.07
CA TYR A 281 -19.51 -6.21 -7.34
C TYR A 281 -19.48 -7.62 -6.74
N PHE A 282 -20.15 -7.78 -5.60
CA PHE A 282 -20.35 -9.08 -4.98
C PHE A 282 -21.61 -9.72 -5.52
N ALA A 283 -21.51 -11.01 -5.87
CA ALA A 283 -22.66 -11.81 -6.22
C ALA A 283 -23.53 -12.09 -4.98
N VAL A 284 -24.81 -12.31 -5.21
CA VAL A 284 -25.79 -12.59 -4.16
C VAL A 284 -26.57 -13.84 -4.55
N LYS A 285 -26.79 -14.72 -3.57
CA LYS A 285 -27.51 -15.99 -3.75
C LYS A 285 -28.70 -16.07 -2.78
N LYS A 286 -29.56 -17.05 -2.99
CA LYS A 286 -30.57 -17.39 -1.97
C LYS A 286 -29.94 -18.27 -0.88
N PRO A 287 -30.34 -18.10 0.38
CA PRO A 287 -29.84 -18.94 1.47
C PRO A 287 -30.07 -20.42 1.20
N GLY A 288 -29.01 -21.23 1.30
CA GLY A 288 -29.08 -22.69 1.12
C GLY A 288 -29.29 -23.19 -0.31
N GLU A 289 -29.38 -22.31 -1.31
CA GLU A 289 -29.50 -22.69 -2.73
C GLU A 289 -28.16 -22.47 -3.47
N PRO A 290 -27.79 -23.36 -4.42
CA PRO A 290 -26.66 -23.11 -5.31
C PRO A 290 -27.01 -22.03 -6.36
N GLY A 291 -26.00 -21.33 -6.86
CA GLY A 291 -26.15 -20.34 -7.94
C GLY A 291 -26.18 -18.89 -7.45
N VAL A 292 -26.67 -17.99 -8.31
CA VAL A 292 -26.74 -16.55 -8.07
C VAL A 292 -28.12 -16.00 -8.45
N THR A 293 -28.47 -14.84 -7.89
CA THR A 293 -29.70 -14.11 -8.20
C THR A 293 -29.42 -12.95 -9.17
N SER A 294 -30.47 -12.26 -9.61
CA SER A 294 -30.36 -10.98 -10.34
C SER A 294 -29.83 -9.85 -9.46
N LYS A 295 -29.75 -10.04 -8.14
CA LYS A 295 -29.24 -9.05 -7.20
C LYS A 295 -27.73 -9.14 -7.08
N PHE A 296 -27.12 -8.00 -6.80
CA PHE A 296 -25.70 -7.87 -6.52
C PHE A 296 -25.47 -6.77 -5.49
N VAL A 297 -24.32 -6.80 -4.82
CA VAL A 297 -23.90 -5.69 -3.94
C VAL A 297 -22.81 -4.88 -4.63
N CYS A 298 -23.06 -3.59 -4.82
CA CYS A 298 -22.02 -2.62 -5.16
C CYS A 298 -21.69 -1.76 -3.93
N VAL A 299 -20.48 -1.18 -3.89
CA VAL A 299 -20.06 -0.31 -2.79
C VAL A 299 -19.83 1.09 -3.34
N ALA A 300 -20.66 2.04 -2.93
CA ALA A 300 -20.46 3.44 -3.23
C ALA A 300 -19.40 4.04 -2.30
N ASN A 301 -18.70 5.06 -2.80
CA ASN A 301 -17.75 5.87 -2.01
C ASN A 301 -18.40 7.15 -1.46
N GLN A 302 -19.72 7.18 -1.35
CA GLN A 302 -20.45 8.36 -0.89
C GLN A 302 -21.84 8.00 -0.39
N VAL A 303 -22.33 8.77 0.58
CA VAL A 303 -23.74 8.72 1.01
C VAL A 303 -24.56 9.53 0.01
N ALA A 304 -25.51 8.87 -0.65
CA ALA A 304 -26.40 9.55 -1.60
C ALA A 304 -27.68 10.03 -0.89
N PRO A 305 -28.21 11.23 -1.24
CA PRO A 305 -29.43 11.76 -0.63
C PRO A 305 -30.67 10.89 -0.81
N ASP A 306 -30.72 10.08 -1.87
CA ASP A 306 -31.82 9.16 -2.20
C ASP A 306 -31.63 7.76 -1.62
N GLY A 307 -30.71 7.59 -0.67
CA GLY A 307 -30.37 6.29 -0.10
C GLY A 307 -29.61 5.37 -1.06
N GLY A 308 -29.12 5.88 -2.19
CA GLY A 308 -28.31 5.12 -3.16
C GLY A 308 -29.10 4.51 -4.31
N VAL A 309 -30.40 4.81 -4.46
CA VAL A 309 -31.27 4.27 -5.51
C VAL A 309 -30.72 4.58 -6.91
N ALA A 310 -30.38 5.85 -7.19
CA ALA A 310 -29.83 6.24 -8.49
C ALA A 310 -28.44 5.62 -8.74
N ILE A 311 -27.64 5.44 -7.69
CA ILE A 311 -26.33 4.78 -7.78
C ILE A 311 -26.52 3.31 -8.16
N ALA A 312 -27.38 2.58 -7.43
CA ALA A 312 -27.67 1.17 -7.70
C ALA A 312 -28.19 0.97 -9.14
N ALA A 313 -29.14 1.81 -9.59
CA ALA A 313 -29.67 1.77 -10.95
C ALA A 313 -28.61 2.12 -12.02
N GLY A 314 -27.70 3.06 -11.73
CA GLY A 314 -26.56 3.37 -12.59
C GLY A 314 -25.63 2.17 -12.75
N ASN A 315 -25.24 1.55 -11.63
CA ASN A 315 -24.37 0.37 -11.61
C ASN A 315 -25.04 -0.84 -12.32
N ALA A 316 -26.35 -1.02 -12.15
CA ALA A 316 -27.11 -2.05 -12.84
C ALA A 316 -27.07 -1.91 -14.38
N ARG A 317 -27.19 -0.68 -14.90
CA ARG A 317 -27.06 -0.42 -16.34
C ARG A 317 -25.67 -0.76 -16.87
N VAL A 318 -24.62 -0.39 -16.12
CA VAL A 318 -23.23 -0.71 -16.49
C VAL A 318 -23.00 -2.22 -16.47
N LEU A 319 -23.49 -2.92 -15.44
CA LEU A 319 -23.40 -4.38 -15.36
C LEU A 319 -24.13 -5.07 -16.51
N SER A 320 -25.33 -4.60 -16.84
CA SER A 320 -26.15 -5.16 -17.93
C SER A 320 -25.41 -5.09 -19.28
N ALA A 321 -24.72 -3.98 -19.56
CA ALA A 321 -23.88 -3.88 -20.74
C ALA A 321 -22.74 -4.93 -20.74
N ARG A 322 -22.09 -5.16 -19.60
CA ARG A 322 -21.03 -6.17 -19.47
C ARG A 322 -21.54 -7.60 -19.58
N LEU A 323 -22.72 -7.89 -19.05
CA LEU A 323 -23.34 -9.21 -19.18
C LEU A 323 -23.85 -9.47 -20.58
N SER A 324 -24.30 -8.43 -21.31
CA SER A 324 -24.61 -8.55 -22.74
C SER A 324 -23.38 -8.93 -23.56
N ASP A 325 -22.22 -8.32 -23.29
CA ASP A 325 -20.96 -8.70 -23.93
C ASP A 325 -20.62 -10.17 -23.59
N ALA A 326 -20.70 -10.55 -22.31
CA ALA A 326 -20.43 -11.91 -21.87
C ALA A 326 -21.37 -12.95 -22.54
N ARG A 327 -22.66 -12.64 -22.66
CA ARG A 327 -23.64 -13.47 -23.37
C ARG A 327 -23.28 -13.63 -24.84
N HIS A 328 -22.90 -12.55 -25.51
CA HIS A 328 -22.48 -12.61 -26.90
C HIS A 328 -21.30 -13.57 -27.11
N PHE A 329 -20.27 -13.51 -26.25
CA PHE A 329 -19.13 -14.43 -26.31
C PHE A 329 -19.55 -15.86 -25.98
N TRP A 330 -20.35 -16.06 -24.93
CA TRP A 330 -20.87 -17.36 -24.53
C TRP A 330 -21.64 -18.05 -25.67
N ASP A 331 -22.54 -17.32 -26.32
CA ASP A 331 -23.33 -17.85 -27.43
C ASP A 331 -22.51 -18.09 -28.68
N ASN A 332 -21.46 -17.29 -28.93
CA ASN A 332 -20.53 -17.55 -30.02
C ASN A 332 -19.67 -18.80 -29.76
N ASP A 333 -19.15 -18.97 -28.54
CA ASP A 333 -18.33 -20.12 -28.18
C ASP A 333 -19.13 -21.42 -28.26
N ARG A 334 -20.43 -21.37 -27.90
CA ARG A 334 -21.36 -22.51 -28.02
C ARG A 334 -21.65 -22.94 -29.46
N LYS A 335 -21.33 -22.14 -30.48
CA LYS A 335 -21.55 -22.51 -31.89
C LYS A 335 -20.59 -23.60 -32.36
N THR A 336 -19.42 -23.72 -31.74
CA THR A 336 -18.40 -24.70 -32.13
C THR A 336 -18.22 -25.75 -31.02
N PRO A 337 -18.59 -27.01 -31.27
CA PRO A 337 -18.38 -28.09 -30.30
C PRO A 337 -16.90 -28.25 -29.92
N LEU A 338 -16.64 -28.66 -28.67
CA LEU A 338 -15.27 -28.92 -28.21
C LEU A 338 -14.56 -30.01 -29.03
N SER A 339 -15.29 -30.97 -29.60
CA SER A 339 -14.75 -31.98 -30.52
C SER A 339 -14.10 -31.35 -31.76
N ASP A 340 -14.73 -30.30 -32.28
CA ASP A 340 -14.30 -29.63 -33.50
C ASP A 340 -13.11 -28.71 -33.19
N MET A 341 -13.07 -28.14 -31.99
CA MET A 341 -11.90 -27.42 -31.47
C MET A 341 -10.72 -28.37 -31.22
N ALA A 342 -10.97 -29.57 -30.67
CA ALA A 342 -9.93 -30.57 -30.42
C ALA A 342 -9.20 -30.98 -31.71
N ALA A 343 -9.92 -31.07 -32.84
CA ALA A 343 -9.33 -31.35 -34.13
C ALA A 343 -8.27 -30.29 -34.54
N GLN A 344 -8.43 -29.03 -34.09
CA GLN A 344 -7.47 -27.96 -34.38
C GLN A 344 -6.14 -28.12 -33.63
N LEU A 345 -6.05 -28.97 -32.59
CA LEU A 345 -4.80 -29.26 -31.88
C LEU A 345 -3.75 -29.94 -32.78
N SER A 346 -4.19 -30.56 -33.88
CA SER A 346 -3.30 -31.06 -34.94
C SER A 346 -2.50 -29.96 -35.64
N LYS A 347 -2.92 -28.69 -35.52
CA LYS A 347 -2.20 -27.54 -36.08
C LYS A 347 -1.20 -26.92 -35.09
N VAL A 348 -1.21 -27.35 -33.84
CA VAL A 348 -0.35 -26.81 -32.79
C VAL A 348 0.83 -27.75 -32.58
N THR A 349 2.01 -27.32 -33.04
CA THR A 349 3.25 -28.08 -32.83
C THR A 349 3.56 -28.17 -31.33
N PHE A 350 3.64 -29.39 -30.78
CA PHE A 350 4.06 -29.61 -29.40
C PHE A 350 5.59 -29.63 -29.31
N HIS A 351 6.23 -30.37 -30.22
CA HIS A 351 7.67 -30.41 -30.37
C HIS A 351 8.02 -30.99 -31.73
N GLU A 352 9.00 -30.41 -32.44
CA GLU A 352 9.34 -30.79 -33.83
C GLU A 352 9.52 -32.30 -34.03
N LYS A 353 10.21 -32.97 -33.10
CA LYS A 353 10.44 -34.43 -33.15
C LYS A 353 9.31 -35.30 -32.56
N LEU A 354 8.37 -34.70 -31.82
CA LEU A 354 7.31 -35.44 -31.12
C LEU A 354 5.91 -35.13 -31.66
N GLY A 355 5.81 -34.32 -32.71
CA GLY A 355 4.56 -33.99 -33.38
C GLY A 355 3.77 -32.87 -32.70
N THR A 356 2.46 -32.99 -32.80
CA THR A 356 1.47 -31.96 -32.44
C THR A 356 0.91 -32.18 -31.04
N VAL A 357 0.15 -31.20 -30.54
CA VAL A 357 -0.58 -31.34 -29.28
C VAL A 357 -1.64 -32.45 -29.38
N ALA A 358 -2.26 -32.63 -30.56
CA ALA A 358 -3.17 -33.76 -30.79
C ALA A 358 -2.45 -35.11 -30.64
N ASP A 359 -1.25 -35.26 -31.22
CA ASP A 359 -0.46 -36.51 -31.09
C ASP A 359 -0.06 -36.80 -29.65
N LYS A 360 0.11 -35.77 -28.82
CA LYS A 360 0.37 -35.93 -27.38
C LYS A 360 -0.87 -36.44 -26.64
N VAL A 361 -2.05 -35.90 -26.93
CA VAL A 361 -3.30 -36.28 -26.26
C VAL A 361 -3.74 -37.71 -26.61
N ALA A 362 -3.43 -38.17 -27.82
CA ALA A 362 -3.78 -39.51 -28.29
C ALA A 362 -2.85 -40.64 -27.80
N ARG A 363 -1.67 -40.30 -27.26
CA ARG A 363 -0.73 -41.24 -26.63
C ARG A 363 -1.07 -41.41 -25.16
#